data_AF-A0A2N7TWG9-F1
#
_entry.id   AF-A0A2N7TWG9-F1
#
_cell.length_a   1.000
_cell.length_b   1.000
_cell.length_c   1.000
_cell.angle_alpha   90.00
_cell.angle_beta   90.00
_cell.angle_gamma   90.00
#
_symmetry.space_group_name_H-M   'P 1'
#
loop_
_entity.id
_entity.type
_entity.pdbx_description
1 polymer ?
#
loop_
_entity_poly.entity_id
_entity_poly.type
_entity_poly.pdbx_seq_one_letter_code
_entity_poly.pdbx_strand_id
1 'polypeptide(L)'
;MLHTWGQNLSQHVQHLHCLVPGGALGDDGGWRGARSHYLFPVRALSRHFRGHLVSALRRAANAGELHRVTRPGDVDDQLNTLMATEWVVYSKDCLEHTQAVVRYLARYTRQIIISNARILAVDDHQVTLRYKDYRDRDRHKRLVLDGGEFVRRFLLHVLPKGLMRVRHYGFLANRCRRRRLAQIRQALAVIESPPSTDSAASDPAPTYPCPHCRRATLRVIGTLTPQRPTLGRPSNHRRQRYRA
;
A
#
# COMPACT_ATOMS: atom_id res chain seq x y z
N MET A 1 -0.56 -3.64 -1.20
CA MET A 1 -0.09 -2.45 -0.49
C MET A 1 0.30 -2.85 0.91
N LEU A 2 1.48 -2.43 1.35
CA LEU A 2 2.01 -2.76 2.66
C LEU A 2 1.61 -1.69 3.67
N HIS A 3 0.90 -2.09 4.73
CA HIS A 3 0.66 -1.25 5.89
C HIS A 3 1.34 -1.85 7.12
N THR A 4 1.98 -0.99 7.88
CA THR A 4 2.85 -1.36 8.99
C THR A 4 2.34 -0.87 10.34
N TRP A 5 1.18 -0.18 10.39
CA TRP A 5 0.67 0.48 11.59
C TRP A 5 -0.76 0.06 11.93
N GLY A 6 -1.08 0.12 13.22
CA GLY A 6 -2.46 0.07 13.71
C GLY A 6 -2.92 1.42 14.24
N GLN A 7 -4.12 1.44 14.82
CA GLN A 7 -4.72 2.69 15.31
C GLN A 7 -3.86 3.35 16.40
N ASN A 8 -3.30 2.59 17.33
CA ASN A 8 -2.43 3.11 18.41
C ASN A 8 -0.99 3.46 17.96
N LEU A 9 -0.69 3.41 16.66
CA LEU A 9 0.66 3.55 16.09
C LEU A 9 1.67 2.53 16.65
N SER A 10 1.22 1.50 17.36
CA SER A 10 2.12 0.39 17.67
C SER A 10 2.41 -0.36 16.38
N GLN A 11 3.52 -1.09 16.38
CA GLN A 11 3.82 -2.04 15.34
C GLN A 11 2.74 -3.14 15.35
N HIS A 12 1.68 -2.92 14.58
CA HIS A 12 0.75 -3.97 14.25
C HIS A 12 1.44 -4.89 13.25
N VAL A 13 1.21 -6.19 13.42
CA VAL A 13 1.60 -7.22 12.46
C VAL A 13 1.31 -6.69 11.05
N GLN A 14 2.35 -6.64 10.22
CA GLN A 14 2.29 -6.09 8.88
C GLN A 14 1.13 -6.75 8.13
N HIS A 15 0.19 -5.95 7.65
CA HIS A 15 -0.94 -6.48 6.89
C HIS A 15 -0.87 -5.99 5.45
N LEU A 16 -1.15 -6.92 4.55
CA LEU A 16 -1.06 -6.70 3.11
C LEU A 16 -2.46 -6.52 2.55
N HIS A 17 -2.71 -5.38 1.94
CA HIS A 17 -3.92 -5.14 1.14
C HIS A 17 -3.65 -5.54 -0.30
N CYS A 18 -4.23 -6.64 -0.75
CA CYS A 18 -4.04 -7.16 -2.10
C CYS A 18 -5.32 -6.97 -2.92
N LEU A 19 -5.23 -6.21 -4.01
CA LEU A 19 -6.28 -6.22 -5.03
C LEU A 19 -5.93 -7.30 -6.04
N VAL A 20 -6.78 -8.31 -6.13
CA VAL A 20 -6.60 -9.44 -7.04
C VAL A 20 -7.68 -9.36 -8.11
N PRO A 21 -7.31 -9.36 -9.40
CA PRO A 21 -8.29 -9.39 -10.48
C PRO A 21 -9.09 -10.69 -10.40
N GLY A 22 -10.41 -10.61 -10.66
CA GLY A 22 -11.28 -11.77 -10.78
C GLY A 22 -11.07 -12.56 -12.07
N GLY A 23 -9.82 -12.80 -12.48
CA GLY A 23 -9.49 -13.50 -13.71
C GLY A 23 -8.00 -13.44 -14.05
N ALA A 24 -7.61 -14.23 -15.04
CA ALA A 24 -6.25 -14.34 -15.53
C ALA A 24 -6.20 -14.32 -17.06
N LEU A 25 -5.10 -13.80 -17.59
CA LEU A 25 -4.80 -13.91 -19.02
C LEU A 25 -4.14 -15.27 -19.27
N GLY A 26 -4.72 -16.08 -20.14
CA GLY A 26 -4.13 -17.33 -20.60
C GLY A 26 -2.98 -17.10 -21.58
N ASP A 27 -2.17 -18.14 -21.82
CA ASP A 27 -1.08 -18.09 -22.79
C ASP A 27 -1.60 -18.02 -24.24
N ASP A 28 -2.86 -18.44 -24.44
CA ASP A 28 -3.65 -18.27 -25.66
C ASP A 28 -4.06 -16.80 -25.92
N GLY A 29 -3.76 -15.88 -25.01
CA GLY A 29 -4.18 -14.48 -25.08
C GLY A 29 -5.65 -14.25 -24.70
N GLY A 30 -6.38 -15.31 -24.33
CA GLY A 30 -7.76 -15.25 -23.88
C GLY A 30 -7.86 -14.81 -22.42
N TRP A 31 -8.86 -13.98 -22.11
CA TRP A 31 -9.19 -13.67 -20.71
C TRP A 31 -10.06 -14.78 -20.11
N ARG A 32 -9.59 -15.36 -19.01
CA ARG A 32 -10.35 -16.35 -18.23
C ARG A 32 -10.83 -15.69 -16.95
N GLY A 33 -12.11 -15.33 -16.93
CA GLY A 33 -12.77 -14.78 -15.73
C GLY A 33 -12.93 -15.83 -14.63
N ALA A 34 -12.96 -15.37 -13.39
CA ALA A 34 -13.37 -16.20 -12.26
C ALA A 34 -14.84 -16.60 -12.44
N ARG A 35 -15.14 -17.88 -12.17
CA ARG A 35 -16.51 -18.42 -12.28
C ARG A 35 -17.41 -18.04 -11.09
N SER A 36 -16.86 -17.34 -10.10
CA SER A 36 -17.52 -16.95 -8.85
C SER A 36 -17.06 -15.56 -8.43
N HIS A 37 -17.80 -14.95 -7.50
CA HIS A 37 -17.48 -13.67 -6.88
C HIS A 37 -16.12 -13.66 -6.14
N TYR A 38 -15.62 -14.83 -5.78
CA TYR A 38 -14.31 -15.02 -5.16
C TYR A 38 -13.39 -15.84 -6.06
N LEU A 39 -12.15 -15.38 -6.23
CA LEU A 39 -11.13 -16.13 -6.97
C LEU A 39 -10.67 -17.37 -6.19
N PHE A 40 -10.61 -17.29 -4.86
CA PHE A 40 -10.18 -18.38 -3.98
C PHE A 40 -11.07 -18.48 -2.74
N PRO A 41 -11.33 -19.71 -2.22
CA PRO A 41 -11.95 -19.89 -0.92
C PRO A 41 -11.09 -19.30 0.20
N VAL A 42 -11.66 -18.41 1.02
CA VAL A 42 -10.93 -17.63 2.03
C VAL A 42 -10.21 -18.51 3.06
N ARG A 43 -10.87 -19.58 3.53
CA ARG A 43 -10.27 -20.53 4.49
C ARG A 43 -9.06 -21.25 3.92
N ALA A 44 -9.13 -21.67 2.65
CA ALA A 44 -8.04 -22.35 1.97
C ALA A 44 -6.86 -21.41 1.74
N LEU A 45 -7.15 -20.17 1.32
CA LEU A 45 -6.15 -19.11 1.13
C LEU A 45 -5.42 -18.80 2.44
N SER A 46 -6.14 -18.68 3.55
CA SER A 46 -5.53 -18.41 4.86
C SER A 46 -4.56 -19.52 5.29
N ARG A 47 -5.00 -20.78 5.17
CA ARG A 47 -4.16 -21.95 5.51
C ARG A 47 -2.90 -22.03 4.64
N HIS A 48 -3.04 -21.81 3.33
CA HIS A 48 -1.90 -21.82 2.40
C HIS A 48 -0.95 -20.68 2.67
N PHE A 49 -1.46 -19.46 2.86
CA PHE A 49 -0.61 -18.30 3.16
C PHE A 49 0.18 -18.50 4.44
N ARG A 50 -0.48 -18.97 5.50
CA ARG A 50 0.17 -19.33 6.78
C ARG A 50 1.29 -20.35 6.56
N GLY A 51 0.97 -21.48 5.91
CA GLY A 51 1.94 -22.55 5.67
C GLY A 51 3.14 -22.10 4.84
N HIS A 52 2.90 -21.36 3.75
CA HIS A 52 3.97 -20.85 2.89
C HIS A 52 4.86 -19.84 3.60
N LEU A 53 4.28 -18.91 4.37
CA LEU A 53 5.06 -17.90 5.08
C LEU A 53 5.92 -18.53 6.18
N VAL A 54 5.35 -19.41 7.01
CA VAL A 54 6.10 -20.12 8.06
C VAL A 54 7.21 -20.98 7.44
N SER A 55 6.92 -21.70 6.36
CA SER A 55 7.90 -22.51 5.65
C SER A 55 9.03 -21.66 5.04
N ALA A 56 8.71 -20.50 4.47
CA ALA A 56 9.71 -19.58 3.93
C ALA A 56 10.59 -18.98 5.04
N LEU A 57 10.00 -18.62 6.18
CA LEU A 57 10.74 -18.11 7.34
C LEU A 57 11.68 -19.17 7.92
N ARG A 58 11.22 -20.43 8.04
CA ARG A 58 12.06 -21.55 8.48
C ARG A 58 13.25 -21.79 7.53
N ARG A 59 13.01 -21.74 6.21
CA ARG A 59 14.11 -21.83 5.23
C ARG A 59 15.11 -20.68 5.36
N ALA A 60 14.63 -19.45 5.50
CA ALA A 60 15.50 -18.28 5.66
C ALA A 60 16.30 -18.33 6.98
N ALA A 61 15.69 -18.84 8.05
CA ALA A 61 16.36 -19.08 9.32
C ALA A 61 17.49 -20.10 9.17
N ASN A 62 17.20 -21.25 8.57
CA ASN A 62 18.18 -22.32 8.33
C ASN A 62 19.32 -21.89 7.40
N ALA A 63 19.04 -20.96 6.48
CA ALA A 63 20.03 -20.37 5.58
C ALA A 63 20.84 -19.23 6.22
N GLY A 64 20.56 -18.84 7.48
CA GLY A 64 21.26 -17.74 8.17
C GLY A 64 20.92 -16.34 7.63
N GLU A 65 19.85 -16.21 6.85
CA GLU A 65 19.44 -14.92 6.24
C GLU A 65 18.70 -14.01 7.23
N LEU A 66 18.31 -14.53 8.39
CA LEU A 66 17.64 -13.78 9.44
C LEU A 66 18.64 -13.10 10.39
N HIS A 67 19.32 -12.06 9.90
CA HIS A 67 20.38 -11.34 10.62
C HIS A 67 20.00 -10.75 11.99
N ARG A 68 18.71 -10.65 12.31
CA ARG A 68 18.20 -10.11 13.58
C ARG A 68 17.71 -11.17 14.56
N VAL A 69 17.73 -12.45 14.17
CA VAL A 69 17.29 -13.55 15.03
C VAL A 69 18.49 -14.44 15.29
N THR A 70 19.09 -14.26 16.47
CA THR A 70 20.41 -14.78 16.80
C THR A 70 20.40 -15.97 17.76
N ARG A 71 19.22 -16.33 18.31
CA ARG A 71 19.10 -17.40 19.30
C ARG A 71 18.69 -18.72 18.63
N PRO A 72 19.51 -19.78 18.73
CA PRO A 72 19.16 -21.12 18.25
C PRO A 72 17.96 -21.67 19.04
N GLY A 73 17.02 -22.35 18.38
CA GLY A 73 15.83 -22.95 19.01
C GLY A 73 14.62 -22.00 19.15
N ASP A 74 14.84 -20.75 19.56
CA ASP A 74 13.78 -19.74 19.74
C ASP A 74 12.95 -19.50 18.46
N VAL A 75 13.58 -19.63 17.29
CA VAL A 75 12.92 -19.45 16.00
C VAL A 75 11.86 -20.52 15.77
N ASP A 76 12.19 -21.78 16.01
CA ASP A 76 11.29 -22.88 15.71
C ASP A 76 10.11 -22.91 16.68
N ASP A 77 10.33 -22.61 17.96
CA ASP A 77 9.26 -22.50 18.96
C ASP A 77 8.28 -21.38 18.64
N GLN A 78 8.80 -20.20 18.24
CA GLN A 78 7.97 -19.10 17.77
C GLN A 78 7.20 -19.44 16.49
N LEU A 79 7.85 -20.07 15.51
CA LEU A 79 7.21 -20.47 14.26
C LEU A 79 6.13 -21.55 14.49
N ASN A 80 6.35 -22.47 15.44
CA ASN A 80 5.38 -23.48 15.83
C ASN A 80 4.16 -22.83 16.51
N THR A 81 4.38 -21.87 17.39
CA THR A 81 3.31 -21.09 18.04
C THR A 81 2.50 -20.29 17.00
N LEU A 82 3.18 -19.66 16.04
CA LEU A 82 2.54 -18.94 14.93
C LEU A 82 1.72 -19.86 14.02
N MET A 83 2.19 -21.09 13.82
CA MET A 83 1.49 -22.10 13.02
C MET A 83 0.24 -22.64 13.74
N ALA A 84 0.29 -22.77 15.07
CA ALA A 84 -0.85 -23.18 15.89
C ALA A 84 -1.96 -22.13 15.93
N THR A 85 -1.61 -20.84 15.79
CA THR A 85 -2.59 -19.75 15.75
C THR A 85 -3.42 -19.83 14.46
N GLU A 86 -4.73 -19.57 14.55
CA GLU A 86 -5.58 -19.41 13.37
C GLU A 86 -5.33 -18.05 12.70
N TRP A 87 -5.01 -18.08 11.41
CA TRP A 87 -4.80 -16.86 10.63
C TRP A 87 -6.12 -16.45 10.00
N VAL A 88 -6.45 -15.17 10.08
CA VAL A 88 -7.63 -14.61 9.44
C VAL A 88 -7.18 -13.83 8.22
N VAL A 89 -7.47 -14.38 7.03
CA VAL A 89 -7.42 -13.63 5.78
C VAL A 89 -8.83 -13.14 5.51
N TYR A 90 -9.00 -11.83 5.36
CA TYR A 90 -10.27 -11.25 4.95
C TYR A 90 -10.25 -11.03 3.44
N SER A 91 -11.25 -11.57 2.75
CA SER A 91 -11.49 -11.29 1.34
C SER A 91 -12.90 -10.74 1.20
N LYS A 92 -13.05 -9.72 0.36
CA LYS A 92 -14.34 -9.13 0.03
C LYS A 92 -14.45 -9.04 -1.48
N ASP A 93 -15.56 -9.51 -2.02
CA ASP A 93 -15.91 -9.33 -3.41
C ASP A 93 -16.11 -7.84 -3.70
N CYS A 94 -15.53 -7.38 -4.80
CA CYS A 94 -15.62 -5.99 -5.25
C CYS A 94 -16.31 -5.98 -6.61
N LEU A 95 -17.61 -6.24 -6.63
CA LEU A 95 -18.34 -6.51 -7.87
C LEU A 95 -18.82 -5.26 -8.60
N GLU A 96 -19.10 -4.13 -7.91
CA GLU A 96 -19.94 -3.10 -8.55
C GLU A 96 -19.44 -1.65 -8.47
N HIS A 97 -18.37 -1.37 -7.73
CA HIS A 97 -17.99 0.03 -7.47
C HIS A 97 -16.48 0.27 -7.62
N THR A 98 -16.01 0.35 -8.87
CA THR A 98 -14.64 0.81 -9.20
C THR A 98 -14.25 2.05 -8.41
N GLN A 99 -15.16 3.02 -8.29
CA GLN A 99 -14.95 4.23 -7.51
C GLN A 99 -14.77 3.97 -6.01
N ALA A 100 -15.51 3.02 -5.42
CA ALA A 100 -15.36 2.67 -4.00
C ALA A 100 -14.01 1.99 -3.74
N VAL A 101 -13.57 1.10 -4.64
CA VAL A 101 -12.25 0.45 -4.57
C VAL A 101 -11.13 1.48 -4.72
N VAL A 102 -11.25 2.39 -5.69
CA VAL A 102 -10.28 3.49 -5.88
C VAL A 102 -10.27 4.39 -4.66
N ARG A 103 -11.43 4.76 -4.10
CA ARG A 103 -11.52 5.60 -2.88
C ARG A 103 -10.92 4.90 -1.67
N TYR A 104 -11.17 3.60 -1.52
CA TYR A 104 -10.56 2.76 -0.49
C TYR A 104 -9.04 2.78 -0.61
N LEU A 105 -8.49 2.44 -1.78
CA LEU A 105 -7.04 2.41 -2.02
C LEU A 105 -6.39 3.80 -1.98
N ALA A 106 -7.09 4.85 -2.42
CA ALA A 106 -6.60 6.24 -2.41
C ALA A 106 -6.28 6.70 -0.98
N ARG A 107 -7.10 6.32 0.00
CA ARG A 107 -6.84 6.63 1.42
C ARG A 107 -5.51 6.04 1.86
N TYR A 108 -5.23 4.79 1.50
CA TYR A 108 -4.01 4.12 1.90
C TYR A 108 -2.75 4.51 1.11
N THR A 109 -2.93 5.03 -0.12
CA THR A 109 -1.81 5.57 -0.92
C THR A 109 -1.48 7.00 -0.56
N ARG A 110 -2.42 7.83 -0.11
CA ARG A 110 -2.16 9.24 0.22
C ARG A 110 -2.11 9.57 1.70
N GLN A 111 -2.83 8.85 2.56
CA GLN A 111 -2.68 9.06 4.00
C GLN A 111 -1.36 8.49 4.48
N ILE A 112 -0.68 9.33 5.23
CA ILE A 112 0.49 8.99 6.04
C ILE A 112 0.00 8.13 7.21
N ILE A 113 0.95 7.55 7.91
CA ILE A 113 0.86 6.76 9.15
C ILE A 113 -0.22 7.26 10.12
N ILE A 114 -0.35 8.59 10.27
CA ILE A 114 -1.40 9.24 11.05
C ILE A 114 -2.00 10.41 10.28
N SER A 115 -3.30 10.63 10.41
CA SER A 115 -3.96 11.83 9.91
C SER A 115 -3.97 12.93 10.96
N ASN A 116 -3.86 14.19 10.53
CA ASN A 116 -3.85 15.34 11.45
C ASN A 116 -5.10 15.39 12.35
N ALA A 117 -6.26 14.99 11.84
CA ALA A 117 -7.52 14.91 12.60
C ALA A 117 -7.51 13.88 13.76
N ARG A 118 -6.45 13.08 13.89
CA ARG A 118 -6.23 12.18 15.01
C ARG A 118 -5.31 12.76 16.08
N ILE A 119 -4.56 13.81 15.79
CA ILE A 119 -3.75 14.53 16.77
C ILE A 119 -4.68 15.55 17.43
N LEU A 120 -4.94 15.37 18.72
CA LEU A 120 -5.86 16.23 19.49
C LEU A 120 -5.12 17.38 20.15
N ALA A 121 -3.92 17.12 20.67
CA ALA A 121 -3.08 18.12 21.32
C ALA A 121 -1.61 17.71 21.20
N VAL A 122 -0.73 18.70 21.21
CA VAL A 122 0.72 18.56 21.30
C VAL A 122 1.19 19.58 22.32
N ASP A 123 1.92 19.13 23.32
CA ASP A 123 2.62 19.97 24.29
C ASP A 123 4.14 19.74 24.19
N ASP A 124 4.92 20.37 25.06
CA ASP A 124 6.39 20.32 25.02
C ASP A 124 6.98 18.91 25.24
N HIS A 125 6.19 17.98 25.80
CA HIS A 125 6.65 16.65 26.17
C HIS A 125 5.78 15.52 25.60
N GLN A 126 4.53 15.79 25.21
CA GLN A 126 3.52 14.78 24.94
C GLN A 126 2.66 15.11 23.74
N VAL A 127 2.15 14.04 23.13
CA VAL A 127 1.23 14.06 22.01
C VAL A 127 -0.01 13.27 22.38
N THR A 128 -1.17 13.91 22.31
CA THR A 128 -2.46 13.25 22.54
C THR A 128 -3.11 12.85 21.23
N LEU A 129 -3.37 11.56 21.07
CA LEU A 129 -3.95 10.97 19.87
C LEU A 129 -5.34 10.39 20.13
N ARG A 130 -6.26 10.57 19.19
CA ARG A 130 -7.52 9.83 19.15
C ARG A 130 -7.34 8.50 18.43
N TYR A 131 -7.73 7.40 19.05
CA TYR A 131 -7.75 6.08 18.42
C TYR A 131 -9.10 5.39 18.61
N LYS A 132 -9.40 4.44 17.73
CA LYS A 132 -10.61 3.61 17.81
C LYS A 132 -10.23 2.26 18.41
N ASP A 133 -10.89 1.88 19.50
CA ASP A 133 -10.65 0.62 20.20
C ASP A 133 -11.62 -0.45 19.70
N TYR A 134 -11.15 -1.32 18.80
CA TYR A 134 -11.95 -2.40 18.24
C TYR A 134 -12.32 -3.48 19.27
N ARG A 135 -11.57 -3.59 20.38
CA ARG A 135 -11.87 -4.55 21.46
C ARG A 135 -12.95 -4.02 22.38
N ASP A 136 -13.03 -2.70 22.53
CA ASP A 136 -14.05 -2.02 23.33
C ASP A 136 -15.14 -1.40 22.46
N ARG A 137 -15.89 -2.26 21.75
CA ARG A 137 -17.07 -1.90 20.94
C ARG A 137 -16.85 -0.67 20.06
N ASP A 138 -15.72 -0.60 19.39
CA ASP A 138 -15.43 0.45 18.42
C ASP A 138 -15.40 1.87 19.02
N ARG A 139 -15.22 2.01 20.34
CA ARG A 139 -15.22 3.31 21.02
C ARG A 139 -13.99 4.14 20.68
N HIS A 140 -14.18 5.45 20.59
CA HIS A 140 -13.08 6.39 20.43
C HIS A 140 -12.45 6.72 21.79
N LYS A 141 -11.15 6.48 21.90
CA LYS A 141 -10.35 6.73 23.11
C LYS A 141 -9.20 7.68 22.81
N ARG A 142 -8.64 8.26 23.87
CA ARG A 142 -7.46 9.11 23.82
C ARG A 142 -6.24 8.31 24.28
N LEU A 143 -5.14 8.47 23.57
CA LEU A 143 -3.84 7.90 23.89
C LEU A 143 -2.85 9.05 24.02
N VAL A 144 -2.27 9.20 25.19
CA VAL A 144 -1.21 10.18 25.44
C VAL A 144 0.13 9.46 25.33
N LEU A 145 1.03 10.00 24.54
CA LEU A 145 2.38 9.47 24.33
C LEU A 145 3.40 10.56 24.61
N ASP A 146 4.54 10.19 25.18
CA ASP A 146 5.72 11.04 25.16
C ASP A 146 6.14 11.34 23.71
N GLY A 147 6.70 12.53 23.46
CA GLY A 147 7.14 12.97 22.14
C GLY A 147 8.18 12.05 21.51
N GLY A 148 9.13 11.55 22.30
CA GLY A 148 10.13 10.58 21.85
C GLY A 148 9.50 9.24 21.45
N GLU A 149 8.55 8.73 22.23
CA GLU A 149 7.82 7.51 21.89
C GLU A 149 6.91 7.69 20.67
N PHE A 150 6.31 8.88 20.48
CA PHE A 150 5.57 9.21 19.26
C PHE A 150 6.46 9.17 18.02
N VAL A 151 7.64 9.80 18.06
CA VAL A 151 8.61 9.79 16.96
C VAL A 151 9.10 8.38 16.68
N ARG A 152 9.46 7.62 17.73
CA ARG A 152 9.87 6.21 17.58
C ARG A 152 8.80 5.40 16.87
N ARG A 153 7.54 5.47 17.32
CA ARG A 153 6.40 4.78 16.69
C ARG A 153 6.19 5.22 15.25
N PHE A 154 6.27 6.52 14.97
CA PHE A 154 6.15 7.05 13.62
C PHE A 154 7.22 6.47 12.69
N LEU A 155 8.48 6.44 13.14
CA LEU A 155 9.61 5.96 12.35
C LEU A 155 9.56 4.46 12.05
N LEU A 156 8.90 3.64 12.89
CA LEU A 156 8.69 2.21 12.61
C LEU A 156 7.92 1.97 11.30
N HIS A 157 7.22 2.97 10.80
CA HIS A 157 6.38 2.86 9.62
C HIS A 157 6.98 3.49 8.37
N VAL A 158 8.15 4.15 8.51
CA VAL A 158 8.92 4.63 7.37
C VAL A 158 9.57 3.44 6.69
N LEU A 159 9.23 3.22 5.42
CA LEU A 159 9.78 2.09 4.67
C LEU A 159 11.27 2.33 4.38
N PRO A 160 12.13 1.31 4.53
CA PRO A 160 13.54 1.42 4.15
C PRO A 160 13.70 1.76 2.67
N LYS A 161 14.83 2.38 2.34
CA LYS A 161 15.16 2.75 0.96
C LYS A 161 15.07 1.52 0.03
N GLY A 162 14.37 1.67 -1.09
CA GLY A 162 14.15 0.59 -2.06
C GLY A 162 12.90 -0.26 -1.82
N LEU A 163 12.24 -0.14 -0.66
CA LEU A 163 10.94 -0.77 -0.44
C LEU A 163 9.81 0.14 -0.96
N MET A 164 9.12 -0.33 -1.99
CA MET A 164 7.91 0.33 -2.48
C MET A 164 6.70 -0.06 -1.64
N ARG A 165 5.95 0.95 -1.16
CA ARG A 165 4.67 0.79 -0.44
C ARG A 165 3.59 0.10 -1.28
N VAL A 166 3.55 0.46 -2.57
CA VAL A 166 2.63 -0.12 -3.56
C VAL A 166 3.46 -0.85 -4.60
N ARG A 167 3.12 -2.12 -4.82
CA ARG A 167 3.74 -2.98 -5.82
C ARG A 167 2.66 -3.61 -6.68
N HIS A 168 2.99 -3.80 -7.95
CA HIS A 168 2.13 -4.45 -8.93
C HIS A 168 2.83 -5.73 -9.40
N TYR A 169 2.06 -6.81 -9.51
CA TYR A 169 2.55 -8.14 -9.86
C TYR A 169 1.80 -8.70 -11.07
N GLY A 170 2.31 -9.80 -11.62
CA GLY A 170 1.72 -10.48 -12.77
C GLY A 170 1.62 -9.56 -13.99
N PHE A 171 0.44 -9.48 -14.60
CA PHE A 171 0.22 -8.65 -15.77
C PHE A 171 0.26 -7.14 -15.49
N LEU A 172 0.17 -6.71 -14.24
CA LEU A 172 0.30 -5.30 -13.84
C LEU A 172 1.75 -4.90 -13.56
N ALA A 173 2.71 -5.82 -13.65
CA ALA A 173 4.12 -5.51 -13.42
C ALA A 173 4.64 -4.48 -14.44
N ASN A 174 5.43 -3.50 -13.98
CA ASN A 174 5.85 -2.34 -14.79
C ASN A 174 6.45 -2.71 -16.16
N ARG A 175 7.22 -3.81 -16.25
CA ARG A 175 7.86 -4.26 -17.50
C ARG A 175 6.85 -4.66 -18.57
N CYS A 176 5.76 -5.32 -18.19
CA CYS A 176 4.83 -5.94 -19.14
C CYS A 176 3.43 -5.30 -19.15
N ARG A 177 3.16 -4.39 -18.21
CA ARG A 177 1.84 -3.79 -17.97
C ARG A 177 1.22 -3.20 -19.24
N ARG A 178 1.96 -2.38 -20.00
CA ARG A 178 1.41 -1.73 -21.20
C ARG A 178 0.91 -2.76 -22.23
N ARG A 179 1.78 -3.73 -22.56
CA ARG A 179 1.47 -4.78 -23.53
C ARG A 179 0.33 -5.68 -23.06
N ARG A 180 0.42 -6.20 -21.82
CA ARG A 180 -0.59 -7.14 -21.30
C ARG A 180 -1.94 -6.47 -21.06
N LEU A 181 -1.99 -5.20 -20.65
CA LEU A 181 -3.27 -4.48 -20.52
C LEU A 181 -3.95 -4.27 -21.88
N ALA A 182 -3.20 -3.96 -22.93
CA ALA A 182 -3.76 -3.84 -24.28
C ALA A 182 -4.39 -5.18 -24.72
N GLN A 183 -3.69 -6.29 -24.51
CA GLN A 183 -4.19 -7.63 -24.80
C GLN A 183 -5.47 -7.96 -24.01
N ILE A 184 -5.48 -7.67 -22.70
CA ILE A 184 -6.66 -7.92 -21.86
C ILE A 184 -7.86 -7.08 -22.31
N ARG A 185 -7.66 -5.81 -22.68
CA ARG A 185 -8.74 -4.93 -23.18
C ARG A 185 -9.34 -5.46 -24.48
N GLN A 186 -8.48 -5.89 -25.41
CA GLN A 186 -8.89 -6.53 -26.66
C GLN A 186 -9.67 -7.82 -26.39
N ALA A 187 -9.16 -8.68 -25.51
CA ALA A 187 -9.79 -9.96 -25.18
C ALA A 187 -11.14 -9.81 -24.45
N LEU A 188 -11.31 -8.73 -23.68
CA LEU A 188 -12.57 -8.42 -23.00
C LEU A 188 -13.57 -7.70 -23.91
N ALA A 189 -13.24 -7.44 -25.17
CA ALA A 189 -14.02 -6.59 -26.08
C ALA A 189 -14.42 -5.25 -25.44
N VAL A 190 -13.62 -4.75 -24.51
CA VAL A 190 -13.82 -3.43 -23.92
C VAL A 190 -13.41 -2.46 -25.02
N ILE A 191 -14.41 -1.93 -25.73
CA ILE A 191 -14.26 -0.73 -26.53
C ILE A 191 -13.62 0.27 -25.58
N GLU A 192 -12.40 0.72 -25.87
CA GLU A 192 -11.90 1.94 -25.27
C GLU A 192 -12.88 3.01 -25.71
N SER A 193 -13.90 3.26 -24.87
CA SER A 193 -14.48 4.57 -24.84
C SER A 193 -13.26 5.46 -24.59
N PRO A 194 -12.94 6.41 -25.50
CA PRO A 194 -11.98 7.44 -25.15
C PRO A 194 -12.37 7.92 -23.76
N PRO A 195 -11.40 8.21 -22.86
CA PRO A 195 -11.74 8.69 -21.53
C PRO A 195 -12.84 9.69 -21.75
N SER A 196 -14.04 9.40 -21.23
CA SER A 196 -15.11 10.37 -21.28
C SER A 196 -14.39 11.58 -20.74
N THR A 197 -14.29 12.59 -21.59
CA THR A 197 -14.22 13.93 -21.09
C THR A 197 -15.53 13.94 -20.30
N ASP A 198 -15.45 13.52 -19.02
CA ASP A 198 -16.12 14.25 -17.97
C ASP A 198 -15.87 15.64 -18.46
N SER A 199 -16.92 16.23 -19.04
CA SER A 199 -16.96 17.65 -19.23
C SER A 199 -16.36 18.12 -17.92
N ALA A 200 -15.14 18.64 -18.01
CA ALA A 200 -14.75 19.66 -17.10
C ALA A 200 -15.91 20.62 -17.32
N ALA A 201 -16.94 20.49 -16.45
CA ALA A 201 -17.71 21.61 -16.01
C ALA A 201 -16.62 22.64 -15.87
N SER A 202 -16.66 23.61 -16.79
CA SER A 202 -15.65 24.62 -16.91
C SER A 202 -15.70 25.34 -15.59
N ASP A 203 -14.98 24.80 -14.61
CA ASP A 203 -14.77 25.39 -13.32
C ASP A 203 -14.20 26.74 -13.71
N PRO A 204 -14.89 27.84 -13.37
CA PRO A 204 -14.45 29.16 -13.75
C PRO A 204 -12.99 29.25 -13.35
N ALA A 205 -12.13 29.55 -14.34
CA ALA A 205 -10.69 29.53 -14.17
C ALA A 205 -10.35 30.20 -12.83
N PRO A 206 -9.63 29.52 -11.91
CA PRO A 206 -9.43 30.04 -10.56
C PRO A 206 -8.80 31.42 -10.65
N THR A 207 -9.59 32.45 -10.39
CA THR A 207 -9.14 33.84 -10.41
C THR A 207 -8.38 34.05 -9.12
N TYR A 208 -7.05 33.94 -9.17
CA TYR A 208 -6.23 34.18 -7.99
C TYR A 208 -6.28 35.68 -7.68
N PRO A 209 -6.76 36.09 -6.49
CA PRO A 209 -6.70 37.49 -6.10
C PRO A 209 -5.23 37.88 -5.88
N CYS A 210 -4.83 39.04 -6.40
CA CYS A 210 -3.49 39.57 -6.14
C CYS A 210 -3.32 39.80 -4.62
N PRO A 211 -2.25 39.29 -3.97
CA PRO A 211 -2.06 39.43 -2.52
C PRO A 211 -1.90 40.88 -2.06
N HIS A 212 -1.63 41.83 -2.96
CA HIS A 212 -1.43 43.25 -2.63
C HIS A 212 -2.69 44.11 -2.80
N CYS A 213 -3.50 43.88 -3.84
CA CYS A 213 -4.64 44.74 -4.16
C CYS A 213 -6.01 44.02 -4.12
N ARG A 214 -6.04 42.72 -3.83
CA ARG A 214 -7.24 41.85 -3.76
C ARG A 214 -8.17 41.88 -4.98
N ARG A 215 -7.74 42.48 -6.09
CA ARG A 215 -8.44 42.45 -7.38
C ARG A 215 -8.10 41.16 -8.12
N ALA A 216 -9.09 40.61 -8.81
CA ALA A 216 -9.02 39.34 -9.51
C ALA A 216 -8.41 39.54 -10.91
N THR A 217 -7.08 39.54 -11.02
CA THR A 217 -6.38 39.81 -12.31
C THR A 217 -5.32 38.79 -12.68
N LEU A 218 -5.04 37.77 -11.86
CA LEU A 218 -4.04 36.77 -12.20
C LEU A 218 -4.65 35.71 -13.13
N ARG A 219 -4.23 35.73 -14.41
CA ARG A 219 -4.52 34.68 -15.39
C ARG A 219 -3.38 33.68 -15.41
N VAL A 220 -3.71 32.39 -15.34
CA VAL A 220 -2.73 31.31 -15.51
C VAL A 220 -2.29 31.28 -16.98
N ILE A 221 -1.05 31.67 -17.26
CA ILE A 221 -0.47 31.69 -18.61
C ILE A 221 0.16 30.34 -19.01
N GLY A 222 0.36 29.43 -18.07
CA GLY A 222 0.91 28.11 -18.32
C GLY A 222 1.34 27.41 -17.04
N THR A 223 1.38 26.09 -17.11
CA THR A 223 1.87 25.24 -16.01
C THR A 223 3.26 24.74 -16.38
N LEU A 224 4.27 25.15 -15.61
CA LEU A 224 5.61 24.58 -15.75
C LEU A 224 5.59 23.17 -15.17
N THR A 225 5.65 22.16 -16.04
CA THR A 225 5.88 20.79 -15.58
C THR A 225 7.31 20.68 -15.07
N PRO A 226 7.56 19.95 -13.97
CA PRO A 226 8.91 19.75 -13.47
C PRO A 226 9.73 19.02 -14.53
N GLN A 227 10.61 19.76 -15.22
CA GLN A 227 11.61 19.17 -16.09
C GLN A 227 12.61 18.44 -15.19
N ARG A 228 12.61 17.12 -15.30
CA ARG A 228 13.63 16.30 -14.66
C ARG A 228 14.97 16.70 -15.28
N PRO A 229 15.96 17.17 -14.51
CA PRO A 229 17.29 17.40 -15.06
C PRO A 229 17.74 16.10 -15.70
N THR A 230 18.10 16.14 -16.98
CA THR A 230 18.84 15.06 -17.64
C THR A 230 20.27 15.09 -17.11
N LEU A 231 20.44 14.85 -15.82
CA LEU A 231 21.72 14.42 -15.28
C LEU A 231 21.99 13.07 -15.94
N GLY A 232 23.04 13.03 -16.77
CA GLY A 232 23.47 11.84 -17.48
C GLY A 232 23.40 10.62 -16.56
N ARG A 233 22.84 9.52 -17.07
CA ARG A 233 22.80 8.23 -16.38
C ARG A 233 24.13 8.01 -15.66
N PRO A 234 24.19 7.99 -14.32
CA PRO A 234 25.39 7.49 -13.67
C PRO A 234 25.59 6.06 -14.14
N SER A 235 26.83 5.74 -14.52
CA SER A 235 27.22 4.39 -14.92
C SER A 235 26.74 3.41 -13.85
N ASN A 236 26.01 2.38 -14.27
CA ASN A 236 25.60 1.30 -13.37
C ASN A 236 26.87 0.60 -12.85
N HIS A 237 27.39 1.04 -11.70
CA HIS A 237 28.43 0.32 -10.98
C HIS A 237 27.82 -0.95 -10.36
N ARG A 238 27.67 -1.98 -11.19
CA ARG A 238 27.82 -3.37 -10.77
C ARG A 238 29.26 -3.54 -10.31
N ARG A 239 29.51 -3.48 -9.00
CA ARG A 239 30.56 -4.20 -8.25
C ARG A 239 30.60 -3.66 -6.83
N GLN A 240 29.79 -4.23 -5.95
CA GLN A 240 30.19 -4.38 -4.55
C GLN A 240 30.34 -5.88 -4.31
N ARG A 241 31.59 -6.32 -4.43
CA ARG A 241 32.05 -7.57 -3.83
C ARG A 241 32.07 -7.29 -2.33
N TYR A 242 31.22 -7.97 -1.56
CA TYR A 242 31.45 -8.12 -0.13
C TYR A 242 32.68 -9.04 0.01
N ARG A 243 33.78 -8.50 0.51
CA ARG A 243 34.85 -9.31 1.11
C ARG A 243 34.40 -9.70 2.51
N ALA A 244 34.82 -10.91 2.89
CA ALA A 244 34.52 -11.65 4.11
C ALA A 244 34.66 -10.84 5.39
#